data_AF-A0A7S1TR32-F1
#
_entry.id   AF-A0A7S1TR32-F1
#
_cell.length_a   1.000
_cell.length_b   1.000
_cell.length_c   1.000
_cell.angle_alpha   90.00
_cell.angle_beta   90.00
_cell.angle_gamma   90.00
#
_symmetry.space_group_name_H-M   'P 1'
#
loop_
_entity.id
_entity.type
_entity.pdbx_description
1 polymer ?
#
loop_
_entity_poly.entity_id
_entity_poly.type
_entity_poly.pdbx_seq_one_letter_code
_entity_poly.pdbx_strand_id
1 'polypeptide(L)'
;VNPNPTPNPNPNPNLLPSRVAAYLRSKPFTAGAGRRALNEAAQRVGPWVQLRCKGFLANRRQHQQFGYAALQTAQAFRARVRAGGSGWAVTNAASSSSRHDGGDGGRHAFGWRDLFDAAAGWRQLSEPNDPVWWIDELPEASFRAGFGLQTPIVNGQQKVTRYYAYHGKAFAVLKAGMQRELRLPERHPRAEPNPGDGGRSGYRLRLSAAELKAAVAASTLEDAYGVVGQDFWVVTPCASTARPGEVLEGTRLTLVRKRPEVGAPAGAGTLDLGYEFTIRTASTPERWADMAAEMDAAFDALLTLAAQLESEPSANPNPNPNPNPN
;
A
#
# COMPACT_ATOMS: atom_id res chain seq x y z
N VAL A 1 12.15 50.89 -21.92
CA VAL A 1 10.88 51.58 -21.60
C VAL A 1 9.84 51.23 -22.65
N ASN A 2 8.96 50.28 -22.34
CA ASN A 2 7.52 50.37 -22.59
C ASN A 2 6.86 49.35 -21.63
N PRO A 3 5.82 49.74 -20.87
CA PRO A 3 5.46 49.11 -19.60
C PRO A 3 4.42 48.00 -19.76
N ASN A 4 4.26 47.22 -18.68
CA ASN A 4 3.21 46.26 -18.37
C ASN A 4 1.99 46.24 -19.33
N PRO A 5 1.63 45.07 -19.90
CA PRO A 5 0.27 44.90 -20.37
C PRO A 5 -0.66 44.96 -19.16
N THR A 6 -1.58 45.92 -19.16
CA THR A 6 -2.64 46.03 -18.16
C THR A 6 -3.45 44.72 -18.12
N PRO A 7 -3.82 44.22 -16.92
CA PRO A 7 -4.72 43.08 -16.85
C PRO A 7 -6.09 43.50 -17.38
N ASN A 8 -6.62 42.73 -18.33
CA ASN A 8 -7.97 42.91 -18.85
C ASN A 8 -8.98 42.90 -17.68
N PRO A 9 -9.73 43.99 -17.43
CA PRO A 9 -10.53 44.14 -16.22
C PRO A 9 -11.87 43.39 -16.26
N ASN A 10 -12.09 42.50 -17.24
CA ASN A 10 -13.31 41.71 -17.30
C ASN A 10 -13.02 40.25 -17.70
N PRO A 11 -12.74 39.35 -16.75
CA PRO A 11 -12.92 37.94 -17.00
C PRO A 11 -14.43 37.72 -17.10
N ASN A 12 -14.97 37.68 -18.32
CA ASN A 12 -16.37 37.35 -18.54
C ASN A 12 -16.65 35.99 -17.85
N PRO A 13 -17.41 35.94 -16.74
CA PRO A 13 -17.54 34.72 -15.92
C PRO A 13 -18.31 33.60 -16.64
N ASN A 14 -18.90 33.89 -17.79
CA ASN A 14 -19.93 33.07 -18.42
C ASN A 14 -19.53 32.40 -19.75
N LEU A 15 -18.28 32.55 -20.22
CA LEU A 15 -17.90 32.01 -21.54
C LEU A 15 -17.36 30.57 -21.53
N LEU A 16 -17.00 30.02 -20.37
CA LEU A 16 -16.45 28.67 -20.25
C LEU A 16 -17.46 27.61 -19.76
N PRO A 17 -18.36 27.88 -18.80
CA PRO A 17 -19.31 26.87 -18.33
C PRO A 17 -20.43 26.56 -19.33
N SER A 18 -20.95 27.60 -20.01
CA SER A 18 -22.15 27.50 -20.85
C SER A 18 -21.89 26.72 -22.14
N ARG A 19 -20.75 26.95 -22.81
CA ARG A 19 -20.36 26.25 -24.03
C ARG A 19 -19.96 24.80 -23.78
N VAL A 20 -19.22 24.52 -22.70
CA VAL A 20 -18.89 23.14 -22.30
C VAL A 20 -20.15 22.38 -21.90
N ALA A 21 -21.04 23.00 -21.12
CA ALA A 21 -22.31 22.38 -20.74
C ALA A 21 -23.26 22.21 -21.93
N ALA A 22 -23.25 23.13 -22.91
CA ALA A 22 -23.99 22.98 -24.17
C ALA A 22 -23.41 21.86 -25.05
N TYR A 23 -22.08 21.74 -25.12
CA TYR A 23 -21.39 20.66 -25.83
C TYR A 23 -21.64 19.27 -25.20
N LEU A 24 -21.61 19.18 -23.88
CA LEU A 24 -21.93 17.94 -23.14
C LEU A 24 -23.42 17.58 -23.24
N ARG A 25 -24.31 18.57 -23.37
CA ARG A 25 -25.76 18.36 -23.58
C ARG A 25 -26.13 18.06 -25.03
N SER A 26 -25.41 18.60 -26.00
CA SER A 26 -25.67 18.39 -27.44
C SER A 26 -25.19 17.04 -27.96
N LYS A 27 -24.33 16.35 -27.21
CA LYS A 27 -24.00 14.94 -27.41
C LYS A 27 -24.49 14.13 -26.21
N PRO A 28 -25.80 13.83 -26.11
CA PRO A 28 -26.26 12.91 -25.08
C PRO A 28 -25.48 11.62 -25.23
N PHE A 29 -24.67 11.32 -24.22
CA PHE A 29 -23.88 10.10 -24.22
C PHE A 29 -24.85 8.92 -24.05
N THR A 30 -25.30 8.34 -25.15
CA THR A 30 -26.07 7.10 -25.14
C THR A 30 -25.09 5.95 -24.96
N ALA A 31 -24.92 5.52 -23.71
CA ALA A 31 -24.18 4.31 -23.41
C ALA A 31 -24.83 3.14 -24.17
N GLY A 32 -24.11 2.54 -25.12
CA GLY A 32 -24.53 1.27 -25.71
C GLY A 32 -24.76 0.21 -24.61
N ALA A 33 -25.51 -0.85 -24.91
CA ALA A 33 -25.88 -1.88 -23.93
C ALA A 33 -24.65 -2.42 -23.16
N GLY A 34 -23.52 -2.65 -23.85
CA GLY A 34 -22.28 -3.09 -23.23
C GLY A 34 -21.69 -2.11 -22.20
N ARG A 35 -21.77 -0.79 -22.45
CA ARG A 35 -21.29 0.22 -21.50
C ARG A 35 -22.20 0.34 -20.27
N ARG A 36 -23.52 0.16 -20.44
CA ARG A 36 -24.44 0.11 -19.29
C ARG A 36 -24.14 -1.10 -18.41
N ALA A 37 -23.99 -2.28 -19.00
CA ALA A 37 -23.62 -3.48 -18.26
C ALA A 37 -22.28 -3.34 -17.52
N LEU A 38 -21.26 -2.74 -18.15
CA LEU A 38 -19.98 -2.47 -17.48
C LEU A 38 -20.14 -1.52 -16.29
N ASN A 39 -20.93 -0.45 -16.44
CA ASN A 39 -21.18 0.49 -15.36
C ASN A 39 -21.93 -0.15 -14.19
N GLU A 40 -22.95 -0.96 -14.47
CA GLU A 40 -23.71 -1.69 -13.45
C GLU A 40 -22.83 -2.70 -12.71
N ALA A 41 -21.99 -3.44 -13.41
CA ALA A 41 -21.02 -4.34 -12.80
C ALA A 41 -20.03 -3.59 -11.91
N ALA A 42 -19.49 -2.46 -12.38
CA ALA A 42 -18.57 -1.63 -11.62
C ALA A 42 -19.22 -1.06 -10.35
N GLN A 43 -20.50 -0.67 -10.42
CA GLN A 43 -21.26 -0.18 -9.28
C GLN A 43 -21.53 -1.25 -8.22
N ARG A 44 -21.62 -2.53 -8.61
CA ARG A 44 -21.79 -3.66 -7.68
C ARG A 44 -20.52 -3.96 -6.90
N VAL A 45 -19.36 -3.93 -7.56
CA VAL A 45 -18.05 -4.25 -6.97
C VAL A 45 -17.41 -3.05 -6.28
N GLY A 46 -17.64 -1.85 -6.82
CA GLY A 46 -17.07 -0.58 -6.35
C GLY A 46 -17.09 -0.37 -4.83
N PRO A 47 -18.23 -0.60 -4.14
CA PRO A 47 -18.33 -0.43 -2.70
C PRO A 47 -17.44 -1.35 -1.86
N TRP A 48 -16.84 -2.41 -2.42
CA TRP A 48 -16.00 -3.35 -1.67
C TRP A 48 -14.71 -2.71 -1.16
N VAL A 49 -14.24 -1.63 -1.79
CA VAL A 49 -13.08 -0.86 -1.31
C VAL A 49 -13.40 -0.04 -0.05
N GLN A 50 -14.67 0.12 0.31
CA GLN A 50 -15.08 0.98 1.41
C GLN A 50 -14.70 0.36 2.77
N LEU A 51 -13.76 1.01 3.45
CA LEU A 51 -13.52 0.76 4.87
C LEU A 51 -14.70 1.28 5.70
N ARG A 52 -15.35 0.39 6.44
CA ARG A 52 -16.49 0.71 7.33
C ARG A 52 -15.99 1.06 8.73
N CYS A 53 -15.23 2.14 8.84
CA CYS A 53 -14.73 2.65 10.12
C CYS A 53 -14.67 4.19 10.17
N LYS A 54 -14.56 4.75 11.38
CA LYS A 54 -14.56 6.20 11.60
C LYS A 54 -13.43 6.87 10.81
N GLY A 55 -13.75 7.98 10.13
CA GLY A 55 -12.79 8.76 9.34
C GLY A 55 -12.69 8.35 7.86
N PHE A 56 -13.33 7.25 7.45
CA PHE A 56 -13.38 6.80 6.06
C PHE A 56 -14.80 6.99 5.50
N LEU A 57 -15.03 8.13 4.84
CA LEU A 57 -16.32 8.45 4.23
C LEU A 57 -16.47 7.77 2.87
N ALA A 58 -17.71 7.46 2.50
CA ALA A 58 -18.01 6.91 1.18
C ALA A 58 -17.73 7.95 0.08
N ASN A 59 -16.97 7.54 -0.92
CA ASN A 59 -16.68 8.37 -2.08
C ASN A 59 -17.10 7.62 -3.35
N ARG A 60 -18.20 8.10 -3.97
CA ARG A 60 -18.76 7.50 -5.19
C ARG A 60 -17.76 7.46 -6.35
N ARG A 61 -16.86 8.46 -6.44
CA ARG A 61 -15.83 8.49 -7.49
C ARG A 61 -14.81 7.37 -7.26
N GLN A 62 -14.35 7.20 -6.03
CA GLN A 62 -13.42 6.12 -5.68
C GLN A 62 -14.08 4.74 -5.83
N HIS A 63 -15.36 4.58 -5.44
CA HIS A 63 -16.09 3.33 -5.67
C HIS A 63 -16.19 3.00 -7.15
N GLN A 64 -16.55 3.97 -7.99
CA GLN A 64 -16.65 3.76 -9.43
C GLN A 64 -15.29 3.41 -10.05
N GLN A 65 -14.24 4.14 -9.65
CA GLN A 65 -12.87 3.90 -10.07
C GLN A 65 -12.39 2.50 -9.70
N PHE A 66 -12.57 2.10 -8.44
CA PHE A 66 -12.22 0.76 -7.96
C PHE A 66 -13.02 -0.32 -8.69
N GLY A 67 -14.32 -0.09 -8.94
CA GLY A 67 -15.16 -1.01 -9.69
C GLY A 67 -14.62 -1.29 -11.10
N TYR A 68 -14.19 -0.26 -11.83
CA TYR A 68 -13.57 -0.47 -13.14
C TYR A 68 -12.21 -1.14 -13.05
N ALA A 69 -11.38 -0.77 -12.06
CA ALA A 69 -10.09 -1.41 -11.82
C ALA A 69 -10.27 -2.92 -11.60
N ALA A 70 -11.15 -3.30 -10.67
CA ALA A 70 -11.44 -4.69 -10.34
C ALA A 70 -11.94 -5.47 -11.57
N LEU A 71 -12.80 -4.87 -12.41
CA LEU A 71 -13.29 -5.53 -13.62
C LEU A 71 -12.19 -5.73 -14.67
N GLN A 72 -11.34 -4.72 -14.92
CA GLN A 72 -10.22 -4.86 -15.86
C GLN A 72 -9.24 -5.93 -15.36
N THR A 73 -8.87 -5.87 -14.08
CA THR A 73 -8.00 -6.84 -13.41
C THR A 73 -8.57 -8.24 -13.52
N ALA A 74 -9.87 -8.43 -13.26
CA ALA A 74 -10.54 -9.73 -13.38
C ALA A 74 -10.59 -10.25 -14.83
N GLN A 75 -10.82 -9.37 -15.81
CA GLN A 75 -10.82 -9.75 -17.23
C GLN A 75 -9.43 -10.17 -17.71
N ALA A 76 -8.40 -9.41 -17.37
CA ALA A 76 -7.00 -9.73 -17.67
C ALA A 76 -6.58 -11.05 -17.02
N PHE A 77 -6.91 -11.21 -15.74
CA PHE A 77 -6.63 -12.43 -14.99
C PHE A 77 -7.34 -13.65 -15.59
N ARG A 78 -8.62 -13.54 -15.98
CA ARG A 78 -9.34 -14.62 -16.65
C ARG A 78 -8.74 -14.96 -18.02
N ALA A 79 -8.29 -13.97 -18.79
CA ALA A 79 -7.60 -14.20 -20.06
C ALA A 79 -6.29 -14.96 -19.85
N ARG A 80 -5.54 -14.62 -18.79
CA ARG A 80 -4.33 -15.34 -18.37
C ARG A 80 -4.58 -16.81 -18.09
N VAL A 81 -5.61 -17.10 -17.28
CA VAL A 81 -6.00 -18.48 -16.93
C VAL A 81 -6.36 -19.28 -18.19
N ARG A 82 -7.22 -18.74 -19.06
CA ARG A 82 -7.67 -19.41 -20.30
C ARG A 82 -6.56 -19.65 -21.32
N ALA A 83 -5.51 -18.83 -21.29
CA ALA A 83 -4.32 -19.01 -22.12
C ALA A 83 -3.34 -20.06 -21.57
N GLY A 84 -3.77 -20.85 -20.58
CA GLY A 84 -2.94 -21.91 -19.99
C GLY A 84 -1.89 -21.38 -19.01
N GLY A 85 -2.12 -20.22 -18.39
CA GLY A 85 -1.30 -19.71 -17.27
C GLY A 85 0.11 -19.25 -17.62
N SER A 86 0.69 -19.62 -18.78
CA SER A 86 2.03 -19.20 -19.23
C SER A 86 2.01 -18.47 -20.59
N GLY A 87 0.99 -18.68 -21.44
CA GLY A 87 0.97 -18.17 -22.82
C GLY A 87 0.42 -16.76 -23.07
N TRP A 88 -0.23 -16.12 -22.09
CA TRP A 88 -0.74 -14.74 -22.28
C TRP A 88 0.37 -13.69 -22.13
N ALA A 89 0.93 -13.27 -23.26
CA ALA A 89 1.91 -12.19 -23.33
C ALA A 89 1.22 -10.83 -23.53
N VAL A 90 1.59 -9.84 -22.72
CA VAL A 90 1.13 -8.45 -22.82
C VAL A 90 2.26 -7.56 -23.35
N THR A 91 1.89 -6.36 -23.82
CA THR A 91 2.87 -5.38 -24.31
C THR A 91 3.57 -4.71 -23.15
N ASN A 92 4.85 -4.39 -23.31
CA ASN A 92 5.61 -3.56 -22.37
C ASN A 92 5.07 -2.11 -22.31
N ALA A 93 4.30 -1.69 -23.31
CA ALA A 93 3.67 -0.37 -23.31
C ALA A 93 2.72 -0.24 -22.10
N ALA A 94 3.06 0.68 -21.20
CA ALA A 94 2.38 0.95 -19.93
C ALA A 94 2.48 -0.17 -18.86
N SER A 95 3.38 -1.14 -19.03
CA SER A 95 3.76 -2.06 -17.97
C SER A 95 5.06 -1.61 -17.32
N SER A 96 5.08 -1.64 -16.01
CA SER A 96 6.23 -1.34 -15.20
C SER A 96 7.20 -2.54 -15.08
N SER A 97 6.79 -3.73 -15.55
CA SER A 97 7.62 -4.94 -15.61
C SER A 97 8.71 -4.87 -16.70
N SER A 98 8.58 -3.96 -17.67
CA SER A 98 9.44 -3.90 -18.86
C SER A 98 10.92 -3.62 -18.58
N ARG A 99 11.25 -3.09 -17.41
CA ARG A 99 12.64 -2.83 -16.98
C ARG A 99 13.30 -4.04 -16.34
N HIS A 100 12.52 -5.03 -15.90
CA HIS A 100 12.99 -6.18 -15.12
C HIS A 100 13.09 -7.42 -16.00
N ASP A 101 12.21 -7.56 -16.98
CA ASP A 101 12.11 -8.78 -17.79
C ASP A 101 13.10 -8.85 -18.97
N GLY A 102 13.97 -7.85 -19.15
CA GLY A 102 15.08 -7.88 -20.14
C GLY A 102 14.69 -8.23 -21.59
N GLY A 103 13.40 -8.21 -21.92
CA GLY A 103 12.87 -8.83 -23.13
C GLY A 103 13.06 -7.96 -24.37
N ASP A 104 13.89 -8.44 -25.29
CA ASP A 104 14.26 -7.82 -26.58
C ASP A 104 13.11 -7.81 -27.63
N GLY A 105 11.85 -7.82 -27.18
CA GLY A 105 10.67 -8.00 -28.03
C GLY A 105 9.44 -7.18 -27.65
N GLY A 106 9.55 -6.26 -26.68
CA GLY A 106 8.46 -5.35 -26.29
C GLY A 106 7.23 -6.04 -25.68
N ARG A 107 7.35 -7.31 -25.27
CA ARG A 107 6.30 -8.10 -24.63
C ARG A 107 6.87 -8.92 -23.48
N HIS A 108 6.04 -9.19 -22.49
CA HIS A 108 6.35 -10.05 -21.35
C HIS A 108 5.10 -10.84 -20.93
N ALA A 109 5.28 -11.81 -20.03
CA ALA A 109 4.17 -12.58 -19.48
C ALA A 109 3.42 -11.72 -18.46
N PHE A 110 2.10 -11.69 -18.53
CA PHE A 110 1.31 -10.93 -17.57
C PHE A 110 1.46 -11.49 -16.15
N GLY A 111 1.93 -10.66 -15.22
CA GLY A 111 2.21 -10.99 -13.83
C GLY A 111 1.41 -10.17 -12.83
N TRP A 112 1.75 -10.32 -11.54
CA TRP A 112 1.10 -9.55 -10.47
C TRP A 112 1.33 -8.04 -10.62
N ARG A 113 2.50 -7.63 -11.11
CA ARG A 113 2.84 -6.21 -11.29
C ARG A 113 1.91 -5.53 -12.29
N ASP A 114 1.55 -6.19 -13.38
CA ASP A 114 0.58 -5.68 -14.36
C ASP A 114 -0.83 -5.51 -13.78
N LEU A 115 -1.24 -6.39 -12.85
CA LEU A 115 -2.51 -6.19 -12.13
C LEU A 115 -2.49 -4.87 -11.34
N PHE A 116 -1.37 -4.55 -10.70
CA PHE A 116 -1.20 -3.32 -9.92
C PHE A 116 -1.02 -2.08 -10.80
N ASP A 117 -0.37 -2.20 -11.96
CA ASP A 117 -0.32 -1.11 -12.95
C ASP A 117 -1.71 -0.71 -13.42
N ALA A 118 -2.58 -1.70 -13.69
CA ALA A 118 -3.97 -1.44 -14.01
C ALA A 118 -4.68 -0.69 -12.85
N ALA A 119 -4.50 -1.16 -11.61
CA ALA A 119 -5.10 -0.52 -10.44
C ALA A 119 -4.60 0.92 -10.22
N ALA A 120 -3.30 1.16 -10.39
CA ALA A 120 -2.67 2.47 -10.30
C ALA A 120 -3.17 3.43 -11.39
N GLY A 121 -3.29 2.95 -12.64
CA GLY A 121 -3.85 3.72 -13.75
C GLY A 121 -5.28 4.19 -13.47
N TRP A 122 -6.13 3.31 -12.94
CA TRP A 122 -7.49 3.70 -12.55
C TRP A 122 -7.50 4.70 -11.40
N ARG A 123 -6.62 4.57 -10.40
CA ARG A 123 -6.56 5.50 -9.25
C ARG A 123 -6.42 6.95 -9.69
N GLN A 124 -5.64 7.22 -10.74
CA GLN A 124 -5.46 8.56 -11.30
C GLN A 124 -6.77 9.19 -11.80
N LEU A 125 -7.79 8.39 -12.11
CA LEU A 125 -9.10 8.90 -12.48
C LEU A 125 -9.85 9.52 -11.28
N SER A 126 -9.71 8.93 -10.09
CA SER A 126 -10.34 9.47 -8.89
C SER A 126 -9.53 10.56 -8.23
N GLU A 127 -8.21 10.41 -8.23
CA GLU A 127 -7.25 11.25 -7.50
C GLU A 127 -6.09 11.69 -8.44
N PRO A 128 -6.34 12.55 -9.44
CA PRO A 128 -5.36 12.88 -10.49
C PRO A 128 -4.13 13.63 -9.99
N ASN A 129 -4.18 14.17 -8.77
CA ASN A 129 -3.06 14.88 -8.14
C ASN A 129 -2.30 14.01 -7.14
N ASP A 130 -2.65 12.72 -7.02
CA ASP A 130 -2.02 11.77 -6.10
C ASP A 130 -1.24 10.71 -6.90
N PRO A 131 0.03 10.99 -7.25
CA PRO A 131 0.81 10.10 -8.09
C PRO A 131 1.11 8.78 -7.37
N VAL A 132 1.19 7.70 -8.14
CA VAL A 132 1.59 6.37 -7.65
C VAL A 132 2.94 6.03 -8.27
N TRP A 133 3.88 5.59 -7.44
CA TRP A 133 5.24 5.28 -7.86
C TRP A 133 5.62 3.87 -7.44
N TRP A 134 6.36 3.19 -8.30
CA TRP A 134 7.07 1.97 -7.96
C TRP A 134 8.35 2.33 -7.20
N ILE A 135 8.51 1.81 -5.98
CA ILE A 135 9.61 2.19 -5.07
C ILE A 135 10.97 1.76 -5.64
N ASP A 136 11.03 0.60 -6.27
CA ASP A 136 12.20 0.06 -6.97
C ASP A 136 12.52 0.79 -8.29
N GLU A 137 11.66 1.71 -8.73
CA GLU A 137 11.93 2.61 -9.85
C GLU A 137 12.34 4.02 -9.43
N LEU A 138 12.44 4.28 -8.13
CA LEU A 138 13.02 5.51 -7.61
C LEU A 138 14.53 5.57 -7.93
N PRO A 139 15.16 6.76 -7.89
CA PRO A 139 16.61 6.89 -8.05
C PRO A 139 17.36 5.92 -7.12
N GLU A 140 18.44 5.31 -7.63
CA GLU A 140 19.15 4.22 -6.94
C GLU A 140 19.51 4.57 -5.49
N ALA A 141 20.00 5.79 -5.24
CA ALA A 141 20.34 6.24 -3.89
C ALA A 141 19.13 6.21 -2.93
N SER A 142 17.94 6.62 -3.40
CA SER A 142 16.70 6.60 -2.61
C SER A 142 16.18 5.18 -2.40
N PHE A 143 16.27 4.32 -3.41
CA PHE A 143 15.86 2.93 -3.28
C PHE A 143 16.79 2.14 -2.34
N ARG A 144 18.11 2.32 -2.46
CA ARG A 144 19.11 1.69 -1.58
C ARG A 144 19.03 2.20 -0.15
N ALA A 145 18.67 3.47 0.07
CA ALA A 145 18.35 3.99 1.39
C ALA A 145 17.08 3.35 2.00
N GLY A 146 16.37 2.52 1.24
CA GLY A 146 15.21 1.77 1.68
C GLY A 146 14.01 2.67 1.94
N PHE A 147 13.71 3.58 0.98
CA PHE A 147 12.61 4.57 1.05
C PHE A 147 11.44 4.02 1.88
N GLY A 148 11.39 4.50 3.12
CA GLY A 148 10.56 3.90 4.15
C GLY A 148 9.29 4.70 4.30
N LEU A 149 8.14 4.06 4.07
CA LEU A 149 6.87 4.63 4.50
C LEU A 149 6.85 4.64 6.03
N GLN A 150 6.96 5.84 6.59
CA GLN A 150 6.83 6.07 8.02
C GLN A 150 5.45 6.63 8.31
N THR A 151 4.68 5.91 9.12
CA THR A 151 3.35 6.32 9.54
C THR A 151 3.37 6.61 11.04
N PRO A 152 3.42 7.89 11.45
CA PRO A 152 3.44 8.23 12.87
C PRO A 152 2.06 8.04 13.51
N ILE A 153 2.04 7.34 14.63
CA ILE A 153 0.89 7.23 15.53
C ILE A 153 0.98 8.34 16.57
N VAL A 154 2.18 8.54 17.11
CA VAL A 154 2.58 9.64 18.00
C VAL A 154 3.83 10.29 17.42
N ASN A 155 3.88 11.62 17.38
CA ASN A 155 5.05 12.38 16.97
C ASN A 155 5.40 13.42 18.06
N GLY A 156 6.37 13.07 18.89
CA GLY A 156 6.71 13.82 20.09
C GLY A 156 5.56 13.82 21.09
N GLN A 157 5.01 15.00 21.38
CA GLN A 157 3.83 15.14 22.24
C GLN A 157 2.50 15.05 21.45
N GLN A 158 2.55 15.04 20.11
CA GLN A 158 1.36 15.10 19.28
C GLN A 158 0.77 13.72 19.00
N LYS A 159 -0.54 13.60 19.24
CA LYS A 159 -1.37 12.45 18.85
C LYS A 159 -1.81 12.64 17.40
N VAL A 160 -1.39 11.76 16.48
CA VAL A 160 -1.69 11.93 15.05
C VAL A 160 -3.16 11.58 14.79
N THR A 161 -3.97 12.58 14.42
CA THR A 161 -5.44 12.47 14.28
C THR A 161 -5.90 11.24 13.50
N ARG A 162 -5.23 10.93 12.37
CA ARG A 162 -5.63 9.82 11.49
C ARG A 162 -5.34 8.44 12.09
N TYR A 163 -4.28 8.30 12.87
CA TYR A 163 -3.75 6.99 13.28
C TYR A 163 -3.81 6.73 14.78
N TYR A 164 -3.98 7.75 15.61
CA TYR A 164 -3.96 7.61 17.06
C TYR A 164 -5.08 6.73 17.62
N ALA A 165 -6.21 6.62 16.90
CA ALA A 165 -7.27 5.66 17.25
C ALA A 165 -6.77 4.20 17.29
N TYR A 166 -5.67 3.89 16.60
CA TYR A 166 -5.03 2.58 16.60
C TYR A 166 -3.90 2.44 17.64
N HIS A 167 -3.60 3.48 18.42
CA HIS A 167 -2.50 3.48 19.38
C HIS A 167 -2.54 2.26 20.31
N GLY A 168 -3.68 1.97 20.94
CA GLY A 168 -3.80 0.83 21.84
C GLY A 168 -3.51 -0.52 21.17
N LYS A 169 -3.98 -0.70 19.93
CA LYS A 169 -3.71 -1.91 19.14
C LYS A 169 -2.24 -2.00 18.76
N ALA A 170 -1.66 -0.92 18.27
CA ALA A 170 -0.25 -0.87 17.90
C ALA A 170 0.65 -1.11 19.11
N PHE A 171 0.35 -0.50 20.26
CA PHE A 171 1.12 -0.70 21.48
C PHE A 171 0.99 -2.15 22.00
N ALA A 172 -0.18 -2.79 21.88
CA ALA A 172 -0.31 -4.21 22.18
C ALA A 172 0.56 -5.09 21.26
N VAL A 173 0.62 -4.77 19.95
CA VAL A 173 1.50 -5.45 18.99
C VAL A 173 2.98 -5.23 19.33
N LEU A 174 3.37 -4.00 19.72
CA LEU A 174 4.73 -3.69 20.18
C LEU A 174 5.14 -4.62 21.33
N LYS A 175 4.30 -4.74 22.35
CA LYS A 175 4.55 -5.56 23.54
C LYS A 175 4.58 -7.06 23.22
N ALA A 176 3.68 -7.53 22.33
CA ALA A 176 3.72 -8.90 21.83
C ALA A 176 5.00 -9.19 21.02
N GLY A 177 5.47 -8.21 20.24
CA GLY A 177 6.75 -8.26 19.52
C GLY A 177 7.92 -8.42 20.48
N MET A 178 7.99 -7.59 21.54
CA MET A 178 9.03 -7.71 22.57
C MET A 178 9.09 -9.10 23.19
N GLN A 179 7.93 -9.71 23.48
CA GLN A 179 7.86 -11.08 24.03
C GLN A 179 8.40 -12.14 23.05
N ARG A 180 8.24 -11.90 21.75
CA ARG A 180 8.62 -12.83 20.68
C ARG A 180 10.07 -12.67 20.25
N GLU A 181 10.61 -11.47 20.22
CA GLU A 181 11.98 -11.19 19.74
C GLU A 181 13.09 -11.79 20.61
N LEU A 182 12.77 -12.30 21.79
CA LEU A 182 13.64 -13.21 22.54
C LEU A 182 13.85 -14.57 21.85
N ARG A 183 13.09 -14.90 20.80
CA ARG A 183 13.01 -16.25 20.19
C ARG A 183 13.38 -16.31 18.70
N LEU A 184 13.76 -15.22 18.06
CA LEU A 184 14.17 -15.27 16.65
C LEU A 184 15.64 -15.71 16.53
N PRO A 185 15.98 -16.65 15.61
CA PRO A 185 17.36 -17.07 15.39
C PRO A 185 18.23 -15.91 14.92
N GLU A 186 19.50 -15.91 15.33
CA GLU A 186 20.54 -15.07 14.75
C GLU A 186 20.63 -15.31 13.24
N ARG A 187 19.94 -14.49 12.42
CA ARG A 187 20.30 -14.17 11.04
C ARG A 187 19.22 -13.30 10.37
N HIS A 188 19.58 -12.06 10.08
CA HIS A 188 19.34 -11.52 8.74
C HIS A 188 20.72 -11.08 8.19
N PRO A 189 21.43 -11.93 7.43
CA PRO A 189 22.81 -11.69 7.02
C PRO A 189 22.98 -10.56 5.97
N ARG A 190 21.93 -9.77 5.72
CA ARG A 190 21.86 -8.78 4.65
C ARG A 190 21.29 -7.41 5.05
N ALA A 191 21.09 -7.15 6.33
CA ALA A 191 20.73 -5.80 6.78
C ALA A 191 21.99 -4.93 6.82
N GLU A 192 22.34 -4.30 5.70
CA GLU A 192 23.26 -3.17 5.70
C GLU A 192 22.77 -2.13 6.74
N PRO A 193 23.67 -1.54 7.54
CA PRO A 193 23.30 -0.46 8.45
C PRO A 193 22.63 0.66 7.65
N ASN A 194 21.43 1.06 8.06
CA ASN A 194 20.82 2.25 7.50
C ASN A 194 21.75 3.45 7.77
N PRO A 195 22.26 4.18 6.75
CA PRO A 195 23.20 5.27 6.96
C PRO A 195 22.65 6.40 7.86
N GLY A 196 21.32 6.51 7.96
CA GLY A 196 20.63 7.46 8.84
C GLY A 196 20.58 7.07 10.32
N ASP A 197 20.89 5.82 10.69
CA ASP A 197 20.80 5.32 12.08
C ASP A 197 22.16 5.29 12.82
N GLY A 198 23.18 5.98 12.29
CA GLY A 198 24.46 6.16 12.98
C GLY A 198 25.20 4.86 13.32
N GLY A 199 25.03 3.81 12.50
CA GLY A 199 25.78 2.56 12.63
C GLY A 199 25.33 1.64 13.77
N ARG A 200 24.16 1.86 14.41
CA ARG A 200 23.63 0.94 15.44
C ARG A 200 22.83 -0.22 14.85
N SER A 201 23.38 -0.86 13.82
CA SER A 201 22.83 -2.09 13.25
C SER A 201 23.10 -3.24 14.21
N GLY A 202 22.09 -3.62 15.01
CA GLY A 202 22.23 -4.65 16.04
C GLY A 202 20.91 -4.95 16.72
N TYR A 203 19.97 -5.48 15.94
CA TYR A 203 18.54 -5.64 16.23
C TYR A 203 18.24 -6.74 17.27
N ARG A 204 18.78 -6.64 18.49
CA ARG A 204 18.31 -7.45 19.62
C ARG A 204 18.02 -6.53 20.80
N LEU A 205 16.74 -6.42 21.15
CA LEU A 205 16.33 -6.00 22.49
C LEU A 205 16.91 -7.02 23.49
N ARG A 206 18.10 -6.74 24.01
CA ARG A 206 18.74 -7.57 25.05
C ARG A 206 18.14 -7.19 26.40
N LEU A 207 16.92 -7.66 26.64
CA LEU A 207 16.24 -7.52 27.92
C LEU A 207 16.37 -8.83 28.71
N SER A 208 16.69 -8.72 29.99
CA SER A 208 16.51 -9.82 30.94
C SER A 208 15.04 -10.21 31.03
N ALA A 209 14.75 -11.40 31.59
CA ALA A 209 13.37 -11.85 31.78
C ALA A 209 12.55 -10.87 32.66
N ALA A 210 13.20 -10.22 33.63
CA ALA A 210 12.58 -9.23 34.49
C ALA A 210 12.26 -7.92 33.73
N GLU A 211 13.23 -7.41 32.96
CA GLU A 211 13.04 -6.23 32.11
C GLU A 211 11.98 -6.47 31.04
N LEU A 212 11.95 -7.64 30.40
CA LEU A 212 10.88 -7.98 29.47
C LEU A 212 9.51 -7.95 30.15
N LYS A 213 9.39 -8.57 31.33
CA LYS A 213 8.14 -8.58 32.09
C LYS A 213 7.69 -7.14 32.42
N ALA A 214 8.62 -6.28 32.79
CA ALA A 214 8.36 -4.86 33.05
C ALA A 214 7.95 -4.11 31.77
N ALA A 215 8.64 -4.31 30.65
CA ALA A 215 8.34 -3.67 29.37
C ALA A 215 6.96 -4.08 28.82
N VAL A 216 6.55 -5.33 29.04
CA VAL A 216 5.21 -5.83 28.67
C VAL A 216 4.12 -5.29 29.60
N ALA A 217 4.45 -5.10 30.88
CA ALA A 217 3.55 -4.50 31.86
C ALA A 217 3.40 -2.98 31.69
N ALA A 218 4.27 -2.34 30.90
CA ALA A 218 4.23 -0.92 30.60
C ALA A 218 2.84 -0.46 30.12
N SER A 219 2.39 0.66 30.69
CA SER A 219 1.09 1.27 30.42
C SER A 219 1.20 2.42 29.40
N THR A 220 2.35 3.09 29.37
CA THR A 220 2.66 4.18 28.45
C THR A 220 3.88 3.89 27.58
N LEU A 221 4.05 4.67 26.52
CA LEU A 221 5.27 4.63 25.69
C LEU A 221 6.51 4.99 26.51
N GLU A 222 6.37 5.94 27.44
CA GLU A 222 7.43 6.36 28.35
C GLU A 222 7.86 5.23 29.29
N ASP A 223 6.92 4.51 29.91
CA ASP A 223 7.23 3.35 30.75
C ASP A 223 8.01 2.30 29.95
N ALA A 224 7.54 2.00 28.73
CA ALA A 224 8.15 0.99 27.87
C ALA A 224 9.58 1.42 27.47
N TYR A 225 9.75 2.68 27.07
CA TYR A 225 11.06 3.22 26.74
C TYR A 225 11.98 3.27 27.96
N GLY A 226 11.47 3.64 29.13
CA GLY A 226 12.24 3.70 30.38
C GLY A 226 12.81 2.34 30.80
N VAL A 227 12.08 1.26 30.55
CA VAL A 227 12.58 -0.10 30.78
C VAL A 227 13.64 -0.51 29.76
N VAL A 228 13.43 -0.19 28.47
CA VAL A 228 14.39 -0.55 27.41
C VAL A 228 15.66 0.31 27.45
N GLY A 229 15.54 1.57 27.85
CA GLY A 229 16.64 2.52 28.04
C GLY A 229 17.20 3.14 26.75
N GLN A 230 16.69 2.77 25.57
CA GLN A 230 17.19 3.24 24.28
C GLN A 230 16.11 3.21 23.20
N ASP A 231 16.35 3.88 22.07
CA ASP A 231 15.53 3.74 20.87
C ASP A 231 15.50 2.29 20.40
N PHE A 232 14.32 1.81 20.02
CA PHE A 232 14.14 0.44 19.57
C PHE A 232 12.95 0.30 18.62
N TRP A 233 12.83 -0.87 18.03
CA TRP A 233 11.64 -1.28 17.30
C TRP A 233 11.44 -2.77 17.52
N VAL A 234 10.26 -3.26 17.16
CA VAL A 234 9.98 -4.69 17.01
C VAL A 234 9.45 -4.97 15.62
N VAL A 235 9.64 -6.20 15.15
CA VAL A 235 9.21 -6.69 13.85
C VAL A 235 7.96 -7.55 14.01
N THR A 236 6.97 -7.31 13.15
CA THR A 236 5.89 -8.28 12.94
C THR A 236 6.39 -9.40 12.03
N PRO A 237 6.34 -10.67 12.44
CA PRO A 237 6.78 -11.78 11.61
C PRO A 237 5.83 -11.98 10.44
N CYS A 238 6.36 -12.24 9.24
CA CYS A 238 5.58 -12.60 8.06
C CYS A 238 6.00 -14.00 7.62
N ALA A 239 5.09 -14.98 7.70
CA ALA A 239 5.39 -16.31 7.18
C ALA A 239 5.49 -16.26 5.66
N SER A 240 6.55 -16.84 5.12
CA SER A 240 6.77 -16.90 3.67
C SER A 240 5.86 -17.95 3.02
N THR A 241 5.18 -17.54 1.96
CA THR A 241 4.41 -18.40 1.05
C THR A 241 5.32 -18.98 -0.03
N ALA A 242 6.31 -18.21 -0.50
CA ALA A 242 7.25 -18.66 -1.53
C ALA A 242 8.29 -19.65 -0.99
N ARG A 243 8.63 -19.56 0.29
CA ARG A 243 9.67 -20.35 0.98
C ARG A 243 9.10 -20.92 2.29
N PRO A 244 8.38 -22.05 2.22
CA PRO A 244 7.71 -22.64 3.38
C PRO A 244 8.65 -22.86 4.57
N GLY A 245 8.22 -22.40 5.75
CA GLY A 245 9.00 -22.50 6.99
C GLY A 245 9.93 -21.30 7.25
N GLU A 246 10.12 -20.42 6.27
CA GLU A 246 10.83 -19.16 6.47
C GLU A 246 9.92 -18.09 7.08
N VAL A 247 10.47 -17.28 7.98
CA VAL A 247 9.80 -16.12 8.58
C VAL A 247 10.53 -14.87 8.13
N LEU A 248 9.87 -14.10 7.27
CA LEU A 248 10.35 -12.83 6.76
C LEU A 248 10.12 -11.70 7.76
N GLU A 249 10.92 -10.66 7.62
CA GLU A 249 10.68 -9.41 8.31
C GLU A 249 9.42 -8.75 7.73
N GLY A 250 8.41 -8.50 8.57
CA GLY A 250 7.22 -7.74 8.21
C GLY A 250 7.37 -6.25 8.54
N THR A 251 6.29 -5.65 9.01
CA THR A 251 6.29 -4.24 9.41
C THR A 251 6.94 -4.06 10.78
N ARG A 252 7.74 -3.00 10.93
CA ARG A 252 8.35 -2.58 12.19
C ARG A 252 7.43 -1.62 12.94
N LEU A 253 7.36 -1.78 14.26
CA LEU A 253 6.85 -0.75 15.17
C LEU A 253 8.04 -0.15 15.91
N THR A 254 8.28 1.13 15.72
CA THR A 254 9.47 1.84 16.23
C THR A 254 9.05 2.79 17.34
N LEU A 255 9.81 2.82 18.44
CA LEU A 255 9.68 3.78 19.51
C LEU A 255 11.02 4.50 19.70
N VAL A 256 11.01 5.80 19.41
CA VAL A 256 12.20 6.67 19.41
C VAL A 256 11.95 7.85 20.33
N ARG A 257 12.93 8.21 21.16
CA ARG A 257 12.86 9.44 21.95
C ARG A 257 13.21 10.64 21.09
N LYS A 258 12.31 11.62 21.01
CA LYS A 258 12.54 12.83 20.23
C LYS A 258 13.60 13.68 20.92
N ARG A 259 14.59 14.12 20.15
CA ARG A 259 15.71 14.92 20.64
C ARG A 259 15.76 16.25 19.88
N PRO A 260 16.27 17.32 20.50
CA PRO A 260 16.48 18.58 19.80
C PRO A 260 17.39 18.38 18.59
N GLU A 261 17.12 19.11 17.52
CA GLU A 261 17.96 19.09 16.33
C GLU A 261 19.35 19.67 16.62
N VAL A 262 20.34 19.25 15.83
CA VAL A 262 21.70 19.79 15.90
C VAL A 262 21.66 21.28 15.58
N GLY A 263 22.17 22.11 16.49
CA GLY A 263 22.12 23.57 16.37
C GLY A 263 20.91 24.23 17.05
N ALA A 264 20.08 23.46 17.76
CA ALA A 264 19.01 24.02 18.58
C ALA A 264 19.57 24.97 19.68
N PRO A 265 18.78 25.98 20.11
CA PRO A 265 19.22 26.96 21.11
C PRO A 265 19.76 26.32 22.39
N ALA A 266 20.68 27.01 23.07
CA ALA A 266 21.15 26.60 24.39
C ALA A 266 19.96 26.42 25.35
N GLY A 267 19.89 25.26 26.01
CA GLY A 267 18.74 24.86 26.84
C GLY A 267 17.69 24.01 26.14
N ALA A 268 17.71 23.85 24.82
CA ALA A 268 16.80 22.93 24.13
C ALA A 268 17.00 21.47 24.55
N GLY A 269 18.23 21.10 24.94
CA GLY A 269 18.60 19.75 25.43
C GLY A 269 17.83 19.26 26.65
N THR A 270 17.19 20.16 27.42
CA THR A 270 16.40 19.82 28.61
C THR A 270 14.91 19.70 28.32
N LEU A 271 14.46 20.03 27.10
CA LEU A 271 13.06 19.93 26.72
C LEU A 271 12.67 18.46 26.56
N ASP A 272 11.60 18.06 27.25
CA ASP A 272 10.95 16.80 26.96
C ASP A 272 10.12 16.93 25.69
N LEU A 273 10.67 16.47 24.57
CA LEU A 273 10.01 16.49 23.27
C LEU A 273 9.10 15.28 23.07
N GLY A 274 8.99 14.38 24.05
CA GLY A 274 8.20 13.15 23.98
C GLY A 274 8.79 12.10 23.06
N TYR A 275 7.91 11.30 22.46
CA TYR A 275 8.28 10.08 21.74
C TYR A 275 7.70 10.04 20.33
N GLU A 276 8.45 9.44 19.42
CA GLU A 276 7.97 9.05 18.12
C GLU A 276 7.60 7.57 18.15
N PHE A 277 6.31 7.28 18.04
CA PHE A 277 5.80 5.91 17.92
C PHE A 277 5.23 5.71 16.53
N THR A 278 5.92 4.90 15.72
CA THR A 278 5.68 4.84 14.28
C THR A 278 5.61 3.41 13.78
N ILE A 279 4.88 3.26 12.67
CA ILE A 279 4.89 2.06 11.86
C ILE A 279 5.84 2.33 10.69
N ARG A 280 6.80 1.44 10.48
CA ARG A 280 7.81 1.54 9.41
C ARG A 280 7.93 0.23 8.65
N THR A 281 7.97 0.31 7.33
CA THR A 281 8.38 -0.82 6.49
C THR A 281 9.56 -0.33 5.66
N ALA A 282 10.77 -0.78 5.99
CA ALA A 282 11.94 -0.49 5.18
C ALA A 282 11.80 -1.18 3.82
N SER A 283 11.93 -0.44 2.72
CA SER A 283 11.78 -0.99 1.37
C SER A 283 13.15 -1.15 0.71
N THR A 284 14.07 -1.83 1.40
CA THR A 284 15.43 -2.05 0.85
C THR A 284 15.37 -2.99 -0.36
N PRO A 285 16.39 -2.98 -1.23
CA PRO A 285 16.43 -3.87 -2.40
C PRO A 285 16.24 -5.36 -2.05
N GLU A 286 16.82 -5.82 -0.94
CA GLU A 286 16.70 -7.21 -0.49
C GLU A 286 15.28 -7.54 -0.07
N ARG A 287 14.63 -6.65 0.69
CA ARG A 287 13.24 -6.81 1.10
C ARG A 287 12.27 -6.73 -0.08
N TRP A 288 12.61 -5.93 -1.09
CA TRP A 288 11.83 -5.87 -2.32
C TRP A 288 11.94 -7.16 -3.13
N ALA A 289 13.13 -7.77 -3.19
CA ALA A 289 13.32 -9.09 -3.80
C ALA A 289 12.51 -10.18 -3.07
N ASP A 290 12.49 -10.15 -1.74
CA ASP A 290 11.64 -11.05 -0.95
C ASP A 290 10.15 -10.83 -1.25
N MET A 291 9.71 -9.57 -1.30
CA MET A 291 8.33 -9.22 -1.64
C MET A 291 7.96 -9.68 -3.05
N ALA A 292 8.83 -9.49 -4.03
CA ALA A 292 8.58 -9.93 -5.41
C ALA A 292 8.36 -11.45 -5.47
N ALA A 293 9.22 -12.24 -4.82
CA ALA A 293 9.06 -13.69 -4.77
C ALA A 293 7.76 -14.12 -4.07
N GLU A 294 7.36 -13.44 -2.99
CA GLU A 294 6.07 -13.68 -2.32
C GLU A 294 4.88 -13.36 -3.22
N MET A 295 4.96 -12.25 -3.97
CA MET A 295 3.90 -11.82 -4.89
C MET A 295 3.78 -12.75 -6.09
N ASP A 296 4.90 -13.26 -6.63
CA ASP A 296 4.91 -14.28 -7.67
C ASP A 296 4.22 -15.57 -7.18
N ALA A 297 4.63 -16.08 -6.01
CA ALA A 297 4.03 -17.29 -5.43
C ALA A 297 2.53 -17.12 -5.15
N ALA A 298 2.12 -15.96 -4.62
CA ALA A 298 0.70 -15.65 -4.38
C ALA A 298 -0.09 -15.56 -5.70
N PHE A 299 0.50 -14.99 -6.74
CA PHE A 299 -0.13 -14.87 -8.04
C PHE A 299 -0.30 -16.23 -8.73
N ASP A 300 0.71 -17.09 -8.67
CA ASP A 300 0.64 -18.46 -9.21
C ASP A 300 -0.40 -19.31 -8.47
N ALA A 301 -0.49 -19.17 -7.14
CA ALA A 301 -1.53 -19.82 -6.35
C ALA A 301 -2.93 -19.36 -6.76
N LEU A 302 -3.12 -18.05 -6.99
CA LEU A 302 -4.38 -17.50 -7.49
C LEU A 302 -4.72 -18.04 -8.88
N LEU A 303 -3.75 -18.10 -9.81
CA LEU A 303 -3.95 -18.63 -11.15
C LEU A 303 -4.39 -20.10 -11.10
N THR A 304 -3.75 -20.89 -10.24
CA THR A 304 -4.09 -22.29 -10.02
C THR A 304 -5.53 -22.44 -9.52
N LEU A 305 -5.91 -21.69 -8.49
CA LEU A 305 -7.26 -21.71 -7.93
C LEU A 305 -8.31 -21.31 -8.96
N ALA A 306 -8.03 -20.28 -9.77
CA ALA A 306 -8.96 -19.82 -10.79
C ALA A 306 -9.11 -20.81 -11.95
N ALA A 307 -8.04 -21.49 -12.35
CA ALA A 307 -8.11 -22.57 -13.33
C ALA A 307 -8.99 -23.73 -12.83
N GLN A 308 -8.87 -24.09 -11.54
CA GLN A 308 -9.72 -25.09 -10.91
C GLN A 308 -11.20 -24.67 -10.94
N LEU A 309 -11.51 -23.45 -10.54
CA LEU A 309 -12.88 -22.91 -10.56
C LEU A 309 -13.49 -22.82 -11.97
N GLU A 310 -12.70 -22.54 -13.01
CA GLU A 310 -13.19 -22.58 -14.40
C GLU A 310 -13.40 -24.01 -14.92
N SER A 311 -12.68 -24.99 -14.36
CA SER A 311 -12.81 -26.42 -14.73
C SER A 311 -13.96 -27.14 -14.02
N GLU A 312 -14.45 -26.60 -12.91
CA GLU A 312 -15.62 -27.14 -12.22
C GLU A 312 -16.87 -27.02 -13.11
N PRO A 313 -17.60 -28.13 -13.37
CA PRO A 313 -18.85 -28.04 -14.11
C PRO A 313 -19.80 -27.15 -13.32
N SER A 314 -20.22 -26.03 -13.94
CA SER A 314 -21.26 -25.15 -13.42
C SER A 314 -22.37 -25.97 -12.78
N ALA A 315 -22.55 -25.85 -11.46
CA ALA A 315 -23.62 -26.52 -10.72
C ALA A 315 -24.99 -25.85 -11.02
N ASN A 316 -25.35 -25.88 -12.30
CA ASN A 316 -26.68 -25.92 -12.91
C ASN A 316 -27.67 -24.75 -12.57
N PRO A 317 -28.85 -24.69 -13.23
CA PRO A 317 -29.05 -23.84 -14.39
C PRO A 317 -30.26 -22.90 -14.21
N ASN A 318 -30.46 -22.00 -15.18
CA ASN A 318 -31.74 -21.46 -15.62
C ASN A 318 -32.97 -21.68 -14.68
N PRO A 319 -33.41 -20.67 -13.90
CA PRO A 319 -34.74 -20.71 -13.32
C PRO A 319 -35.73 -20.44 -14.44
N ASN A 320 -36.27 -21.50 -15.03
CA ASN A 320 -37.42 -21.43 -15.92
C ASN A 320 -38.54 -20.65 -15.20
N PRO A 321 -38.92 -19.43 -15.63
CA PRO A 321 -39.97 -18.68 -14.97
C PRO A 321 -41.29 -19.08 -15.62
N ASN A 322 -41.74 -20.30 -15.35
CA ASN A 322 -43.13 -20.60 -15.58
C ASN A 322 -43.62 -21.70 -14.64
N PRO A 323 -44.38 -21.30 -13.62
CA PRO A 323 -45.64 -21.93 -13.37
C PRO A 323 -46.71 -20.86 -13.58
N ASN A 324 -47.47 -21.04 -14.65
CA ASN A 324 -48.81 -20.47 -14.75
C ASN A 324 -49.68 -21.16 -13.68
N PRO A 325 -50.41 -20.42 -12.83
CA PRO A 325 -51.65 -20.93 -12.30
C PRO A 325 -52.77 -19.91 -12.54
N ASN A 326 -53.74 -20.36 -13.34
CA ASN A 326 -55.03 -19.77 -13.69
C ASN A 326 -55.05 -18.74 -14.82
#